data_AF-G3V3H9-F1
#
_entry.id   AF-G3V3H9-F1
#
_cell.length_a   1.000
_cell.length_b   1.000
_cell.length_c   1.000
_cell.angle_alpha   90.00
_cell.angle_beta   90.00
_cell.angle_gamma   90.00
#
_symmetry.space_group_name_H-M   'P 1'
#
loop_
_entity.id
_entity.type
_entity.pdbx_description
1 polymer ?
#
loop_
_entity_poly.entity_id
_entity_poly.type
_entity_poly.pdbx_seq_one_letter_code
_entity_poly.pdbx_strand_id
1 'polypeptide(L)'
;MDLDLLDLNPRIIAAIKKAKLKSVKEVLHFSGPDLKRLTNLSSPEVWHLLRTASLHLRGSSILTALQLHQQKERFPTQHQRLSLGCPVLDALLRGGLPLDGITELAGRSSAG
;
A
#
# COMPACT_ATOMS: atom_id res chain seq x y z
N MET A 1 -1.10 -5.68 -8.56
CA MET A 1 -2.34 -6.45 -8.83
C MET A 1 -3.06 -5.79 -9.97
N ASP A 2 -3.43 -6.60 -10.97
CA ASP A 2 -4.03 -6.14 -12.22
C ASP A 2 -5.50 -5.75 -12.02
N LEU A 3 -5.91 -4.66 -12.66
CA LEU A 3 -7.28 -4.14 -12.61
C LEU A 3 -8.25 -5.00 -13.42
N ASP A 4 -7.73 -5.77 -14.37
CA ASP A 4 -8.53 -6.62 -15.26
C ASP A 4 -9.12 -7.86 -14.56
N LEU A 5 -8.72 -8.12 -13.31
CA LEU A 5 -9.28 -9.18 -12.46
C LEU A 5 -10.50 -8.71 -11.65
N LEU A 6 -10.85 -7.43 -11.68
CA LEU A 6 -12.00 -6.90 -10.97
C LEU A 6 -13.28 -7.17 -11.78
N ASP A 7 -14.24 -7.87 -11.18
CA ASP A 7 -15.58 -8.06 -11.75
C ASP A 7 -16.36 -6.74 -11.71
N LEU A 8 -16.14 -5.92 -12.73
CA LEU A 8 -16.68 -4.58 -12.89
C LEU A 8 -17.25 -4.41 -14.29
N ASN A 9 -18.24 -3.53 -14.41
CA ASN A 9 -18.78 -3.16 -15.71
C ASN A 9 -17.63 -2.64 -16.62
N PRO A 10 -17.53 -3.07 -17.88
CA PRO A 10 -16.49 -2.63 -18.81
C PRO A 10 -16.34 -1.10 -18.92
N ARG A 11 -17.44 -0.34 -18.76
CA ARG A 11 -17.43 1.13 -18.72
C ARG A 11 -16.59 1.66 -17.55
N ILE A 12 -16.70 1.05 -16.37
CA ILE A 12 -15.93 1.42 -15.18
C ILE A 12 -14.44 1.12 -15.41
N ILE A 13 -14.13 -0.06 -15.95
CA ILE A 13 -12.76 -0.46 -16.29
C ILE A 13 -12.14 0.52 -17.30
N ALA A 14 -12.89 0.90 -18.35
CA ALA A 14 -12.43 1.87 -19.33
C ALA A 14 -12.17 3.26 -18.71
N ALA A 15 -13.01 3.71 -17.78
CA ALA A 15 -12.82 4.98 -17.08
C ALA A 15 -11.55 4.98 -16.20
N ILE A 16 -11.28 3.87 -15.52
CA ILE A 16 -10.07 3.67 -14.70
C ILE A 16 -8.80 3.66 -15.58
N LYS A 17 -8.84 2.92 -16.69
CA LYS A 17 -7.73 2.88 -17.67
C LYS A 17 -7.48 4.24 -18.28
N LYS A 18 -8.54 4.99 -18.63
CA LYS A 18 -8.45 6.37 -19.12
C LYS A 18 -7.84 7.32 -18.09
N ALA A 19 -8.14 7.10 -16.80
CA ALA A 19 -7.54 7.80 -15.67
C ALA A 19 -6.09 7.39 -15.37
N LYS A 20 -5.51 6.48 -16.15
CA LYS A 20 -4.12 5.97 -16.01
C LYS A 20 -3.84 5.28 -14.67
N LEU A 21 -4.87 4.81 -13.98
CA LEU A 21 -4.70 3.96 -12.82
C LEU A 21 -4.31 2.56 -13.30
N LYS A 22 -3.21 2.03 -12.75
CA LYS A 22 -2.57 0.79 -13.20
C LYS A 22 -2.78 -0.38 -12.24
N SER A 23 -3.24 -0.12 -11.02
CA SER A 23 -3.39 -1.17 -10.02
C SER A 23 -4.52 -0.90 -9.03
N VAL A 24 -5.00 -1.99 -8.42
CA VAL A 24 -5.95 -1.94 -7.29
C VAL A 24 -5.40 -1.07 -6.15
N LYS A 25 -4.09 -1.15 -5.90
CA LYS A 25 -3.41 -0.33 -4.88
C LYS A 25 -3.60 1.15 -5.17
N GLU A 26 -3.33 1.59 -6.40
CA GLU A 26 -3.50 3.00 -6.80
C GLU A 26 -4.94 3.47 -6.66
N VAL A 27 -5.93 2.67 -7.07
CA VAL A 27 -7.36 2.99 -6.87
C VAL A 27 -7.65 3.28 -5.39
N LEU A 28 -7.14 2.44 -4.49
CA LEU A 28 -7.36 2.56 -3.05
C LEU A 28 -6.54 3.68 -2.38
N HIS A 29 -5.58 4.30 -3.07
CA HIS A 29 -4.87 5.49 -2.55
C HIS A 29 -5.70 6.77 -2.69
N PHE A 30 -6.70 6.78 -3.57
CA PHE A 30 -7.56 7.94 -3.77
C PHE A 30 -8.81 7.88 -2.89
N SER A 31 -9.24 9.04 -2.42
CA SER A 31 -10.55 9.17 -1.79
C SER A 31 -11.67 8.98 -2.82
N GLY A 32 -12.88 8.63 -2.38
CA GLY A 32 -14.05 8.55 -3.27
C GLY A 32 -14.28 9.82 -4.11
N PRO A 33 -14.27 11.02 -3.52
CA PRO A 33 -14.35 12.28 -4.28
C PRO A 33 -13.24 12.46 -5.31
N ASP A 34 -12.00 12.09 -4.97
CA ASP A 34 -10.87 12.21 -5.91
C ASP A 34 -11.00 11.22 -7.06
N LEU A 35 -11.43 9.98 -6.78
CA LEU A 35 -11.72 8.98 -7.83
C LEU A 35 -12.83 9.45 -8.75
N LYS A 36 -13.90 10.04 -8.21
CA LYS A 36 -14.99 10.62 -9.00
C LYS A 36 -14.47 11.71 -9.95
N ARG A 37 -13.65 12.63 -9.44
CA ARG A 37 -13.04 13.71 -10.25
C ARG A 37 -12.09 13.15 -11.31
N LEU A 38 -11.33 12.11 -10.99
CA LEU A 38 -10.32 11.54 -11.86
C LEU A 38 -10.93 10.67 -12.98
N THR A 39 -11.99 9.92 -12.67
CA THR A 39 -12.59 8.94 -13.58
C THR A 39 -13.89 9.42 -14.24
N ASN A 40 -14.48 10.52 -13.76
CA ASN A 40 -15.82 11.01 -14.13
C ASN A 40 -16.95 9.99 -13.91
N LEU A 41 -16.72 8.98 -13.07
CA LEU A 41 -17.74 8.04 -12.66
C LEU A 41 -18.76 8.68 -11.71
N SER A 42 -19.98 8.17 -11.70
CA SER A 42 -20.99 8.56 -10.71
C SER A 42 -20.59 8.08 -9.31
N SER A 43 -21.17 8.69 -8.26
CA SER A 43 -20.88 8.28 -6.89
C SER A 43 -21.18 6.79 -6.62
N PRO A 44 -22.28 6.19 -7.12
CA PRO A 44 -22.52 4.76 -7.00
C PRO A 44 -21.47 3.90 -7.71
N GLU A 45 -21.04 4.29 -8.92
CA GLU A 45 -19.99 3.58 -9.67
C GLU A 45 -18.64 3.63 -8.92
N VAL A 46 -18.29 4.78 -8.33
CA VAL A 46 -17.08 4.90 -7.49
C VAL A 46 -17.17 4.05 -6.24
N TRP A 47 -18.34 4.02 -5.57
CA TRP A 47 -18.54 3.18 -4.41
C TRP A 47 -18.42 1.70 -4.76
N HIS A 48 -19.00 1.28 -5.88
CA HIS A 48 -18.88 -0.08 -6.40
C HIS A 48 -17.42 -0.44 -6.68
N LEU A 49 -16.68 0.43 -7.38
CA LEU A 49 -15.25 0.27 -7.64
C LEU A 49 -14.45 0.08 -6.34
N LEU A 50 -14.60 0.98 -5.37
CA LEU A 50 -13.88 0.91 -4.09
C LEU A 50 -14.23 -0.37 -3.32
N ARG A 51 -15.50 -0.79 -3.33
CA ARG A 51 -15.93 -2.02 -2.67
C ARG A 51 -15.30 -3.25 -3.32
N THR A 52 -15.37 -3.37 -4.64
CA THR A 52 -14.79 -4.50 -5.38
C THR A 52 -13.27 -4.55 -5.25
N ALA A 53 -12.60 -3.40 -5.36
CA ALA A 53 -11.17 -3.27 -5.13
C ALA A 53 -10.76 -3.71 -3.71
N SER A 54 -11.53 -3.28 -2.69
CA SER A 54 -11.28 -3.63 -1.29
C SER A 54 -11.49 -5.11 -1.01
N LEU A 55 -12.56 -5.71 -1.54
CA LEU A 55 -12.85 -7.13 -1.41
C LEU A 55 -11.77 -7.98 -2.08
N HIS A 56 -11.32 -7.57 -3.27
CA HIS A 56 -10.24 -8.25 -3.97
C HIS A 56 -8.91 -8.18 -3.21
N LEU A 57 -8.54 -7.00 -2.68
CA LEU A 57 -7.30 -6.84 -1.91
C LEU A 57 -7.32 -7.60 -0.57
N ARG A 58 -8.44 -7.51 0.17
CA ARG A 58 -8.59 -8.18 1.46
C ARG A 58 -8.60 -9.71 1.30
N GLY A 59 -9.15 -10.22 0.20
CA GLY A 59 -9.45 -11.63 0.06
C GLY A 59 -10.39 -12.12 1.16
N SER A 60 -10.17 -13.34 1.65
CA SER A 60 -11.05 -14.03 2.61
C SER A 60 -10.67 -13.88 4.09
N SER A 61 -9.54 -13.26 4.44
CA SER A 61 -9.01 -13.31 5.81
C SER A 61 -8.80 -11.94 6.46
N ILE A 62 -9.28 -11.79 7.69
CA ILE A 62 -8.78 -10.76 8.62
C ILE A 62 -7.50 -11.32 9.25
N LEU A 63 -6.46 -10.50 9.37
CA LEU A 63 -5.22 -10.89 10.03
C LEU A 63 -5.21 -10.41 11.47
N THR A 64 -4.84 -11.30 12.38
CA THR A 64 -4.57 -10.92 13.76
C THR A 64 -3.23 -10.19 13.86
N ALA A 65 -3.05 -9.40 14.92
CA ALA A 65 -1.77 -8.75 15.20
C ALA A 65 -0.60 -9.77 15.27
N LEU A 66 -0.86 -10.97 15.81
CA LEU A 66 0.14 -12.03 15.89
C LEU A 66 0.51 -12.56 14.49
N GLN A 67 -0.47 -12.76 13.60
CA GLN A 67 -0.22 -13.20 12.23
C GLN A 67 0.59 -12.16 11.45
N LEU A 68 0.27 -10.87 11.58
CA LEU A 68 1.05 -9.79 10.97
C LEU A 68 2.50 -9.79 11.46
N HIS A 69 2.73 -10.06 12.75
CA HIS A 69 4.07 -10.08 13.35
C HIS A 69 4.90 -11.32 13.00
N GLN A 70 4.27 -12.47 12.79
CA GLN A 70 4.98 -13.74 12.57
C GLN A 70 5.18 -14.10 11.09
N GLN A 71 4.30 -13.63 10.20
CA GLN A 71 4.32 -14.03 8.78
C GLN A 71 5.34 -13.23 7.95
N LYS A 72 6.64 -13.44 8.22
CA LYS A 72 7.74 -12.76 7.53
C LYS A 72 7.71 -12.95 6.01
N GLU A 73 7.42 -14.16 5.54
CA GLU A 73 7.33 -14.47 4.11
C GLU A 73 6.20 -13.71 3.40
N ARG A 74 5.08 -13.47 4.10
CA ARG A 74 3.93 -12.74 3.54
C ARG A 74 4.16 -11.22 3.56
N PHE A 75 4.89 -10.72 4.54
CA PHE A 75 5.18 -9.29 4.74
C PHE A 75 6.68 -9.04 4.86
N PRO A 76 7.49 -9.32 3.82
CA PRO A 76 8.94 -9.29 3.92
C PRO A 76 9.47 -7.89 4.23
N THR A 77 8.89 -6.85 3.63
CA THR A 77 9.31 -5.45 3.81
C THR A 77 9.19 -4.98 5.26
N GLN A 78 8.17 -5.42 5.99
CA GLN A 78 7.96 -5.08 7.40
C GLN A 78 9.05 -5.69 8.32
N HIS A 79 9.68 -6.77 7.89
CA HIS A 79 10.65 -7.53 8.69
C HIS A 79 12.11 -7.32 8.23
N GLN A 80 12.31 -6.74 7.05
CA GLN A 80 13.62 -6.41 6.52
C GLN A 80 14.16 -5.12 7.14
N ARG A 81 15.47 -5.10 7.36
CA ARG A 81 16.19 -3.94 7.87
C ARG A 81 17.42 -3.65 7.02
N LEU A 82 17.69 -2.36 6.83
CA LEU A 82 18.89 -1.87 6.17
C LEU A 82 19.95 -1.53 7.22
N SER A 83 21.08 -2.23 7.19
CA SER A 83 22.22 -1.96 8.06
C SER A 83 22.79 -0.55 7.80
N LEU A 84 23.23 0.09 8.88
CA LEU A 84 23.95 1.38 8.85
C LEU A 84 25.45 1.21 8.62
N GLY A 85 25.94 -0.02 8.43
CA GLY A 85 27.38 -0.31 8.32
C GLY A 85 28.15 -0.19 9.65
N CYS A 86 27.45 0.05 10.76
CA CYS A 86 28.02 0.16 12.10
C CYS A 86 27.33 -0.83 13.05
N PRO A 87 28.04 -1.87 13.55
CA PRO A 87 27.44 -2.90 14.41
C PRO A 87 26.78 -2.35 15.68
N VAL A 88 27.31 -1.27 16.25
CA VAL A 88 26.75 -0.61 17.44
C VAL A 88 25.39 0.02 17.14
N LEU A 89 25.29 0.73 16.01
CA LEU A 89 24.03 1.36 15.59
C LEU A 89 23.02 0.32 15.11
N ASP A 90 23.48 -0.72 14.41
CA ASP A 90 22.60 -1.82 14.00
C ASP A 90 22.04 -2.55 15.22
N ALA A 91 22.85 -2.82 16.26
CA ALA A 91 22.37 -3.42 17.50
C ALA A 91 21.33 -2.52 18.19
N LEU A 92 21.59 -1.21 18.28
CA LEU A 92 20.64 -0.23 18.83
C LEU A 92 19.29 -0.27 18.09
N LEU A 93 19.33 -0.38 16.75
CA LEU A 93 18.15 -0.41 15.89
C LEU A 93 17.65 -1.83 15.60
N ARG A 94 18.11 -2.84 16.36
CA ARG A 94 17.69 -4.25 16.22
C ARG A 94 17.87 -4.82 14.80
N GLY A 95 18.99 -4.50 14.18
CA GLY A 95 19.40 -4.93 12.83
C GLY A 95 19.39 -3.84 11.77
N GLY A 96 19.12 -2.58 12.12
CA GLY A 96 19.17 -1.43 11.20
C GLY A 96 17.81 -0.76 10.96
N LEU A 97 17.73 0.08 9.92
CA LEU A 97 16.55 0.88 9.58
C LEU A 97 15.43 0.01 8.98
N PRO A 98 14.17 0.13 9.43
CA PRO A 98 13.05 -0.60 8.84
C PRO A 98 12.79 -0.14 7.39
N LEU A 99 12.49 -1.09 6.50
CA LEU A 99 12.16 -0.76 5.10
C LEU A 99 10.70 -0.30 4.91
N ASP A 100 9.83 -0.61 5.86
CA ASP A 100 8.42 -0.23 5.84
C ASP A 100 8.18 0.92 6.83
N GLY A 101 8.19 2.15 6.30
CA GLY A 101 8.00 3.38 7.08
C GLY A 101 8.96 4.50 6.70
N ILE A 102 8.92 5.57 7.47
CA ILE A 102 9.83 6.72 7.34
C ILE A 102 10.68 6.77 8.61
N THR A 103 12.01 6.80 8.44
CA THR A 103 12.94 7.05 9.56
C THR A 103 13.54 8.43 9.42
N GLU A 104 13.41 9.24 10.48
CA GLU A 104 13.99 10.59 10.55
C GLU A 104 15.34 10.55 11.27
N LEU A 105 16.33 11.29 10.73
CA LEU A 105 17.61 11.54 11.37
C LEU A 105 17.76 13.04 11.61
N ALA A 106 17.95 13.43 12.86
CA ALA A 106 18.07 14.82 13.26
C ALA A 106 19.27 15.02 14.21
N GLY A 107 20.01 16.11 14.01
CA GLY A 107 21.21 16.41 14.77
C GLY A 107 21.76 17.81 14.47
N ARG A 108 22.78 18.23 15.23
CA ARG A 108 23.51 19.46 14.94
C ARG A 108 24.35 19.30 13.68
N SER A 109 24.87 20.41 13.15
CA SER A 109 25.84 20.38 12.05
C SER A 109 27.01 19.45 12.41
N SER A 110 27.45 18.65 11.42
CA SER A 110 28.55 17.69 11.55
C SER A 110 28.31 16.54 12.56
N ALA A 111 27.05 16.13 12.75
CA ALA A 111 26.68 15.01 13.64
C ALA A 111 26.55 13.64 12.92
N GLY A 112 26.79 13.60 11.60
CA GLY A 112 26.69 12.40 10.76
C GLY A 112 28.04 11.96 10.25
#